data_AF-A0AAU2SMT4-F1
#
_entry.id   AF-A0AAU2SMT4-F1
#
_cell.length_a   1.000
_cell.length_b   1.000
_cell.length_c   1.000
_cell.angle_alpha   90.00
_cell.angle_beta   90.00
_cell.angle_gamma   90.00
#
_symmetry.space_group_name_H-M   'P 1'
#
loop_
_entity.id
_entity.type
_entity.pdbx_description
1 polymer ?
#
loop_
_entity_poly.entity_id
_entity_poly.type
_entity_poly.pdbx_seq_one_letter_code
_entity_poly.pdbx_strand_id
1 'polypeptide(L)'
;MGQPDPLRPGHPAQLLLHATGPTYTGWNTRAPGQGHGALHEFSGSTFPFAATEDERLITGDPRPSVQRRHRDAAECTAAIRAAAEDLAARRFLLAEDVERAVATAANWSAPRHRFELP
;
A
#
# COMPACT_ATOMS: atom_id res chain seq x y z
N MET A 1 11.97 30.63 6.87
CA MET A 1 12.59 29.39 6.42
C MET A 1 11.79 28.25 7.03
N GLY A 2 10.62 27.96 6.45
CA GLY A 2 9.64 27.02 7.01
C GLY A 2 9.84 25.64 6.40
N GLN A 3 10.05 24.63 7.25
CA GLN A 3 9.98 23.22 6.87
C GLN A 3 8.61 22.95 6.22
N PRO A 4 8.56 22.27 5.06
CA PRO A 4 7.28 21.96 4.43
C PRO A 4 6.54 20.88 5.25
N ASP A 5 5.30 21.21 5.59
CA ASP A 5 4.31 20.36 6.23
C ASP A 5 4.06 19.08 5.39
N PRO A 6 4.21 17.86 5.96
CA PRO A 6 4.02 16.61 5.23
C PRO A 6 2.55 16.24 4.97
N LEU A 7 1.58 17.02 5.45
CA LEU A 7 0.15 16.75 5.25
C LEU A 7 -0.37 17.41 3.97
N ARG A 8 0.08 16.91 2.81
CA ARG A 8 -0.54 17.22 1.51
C ARG A 8 -1.75 16.31 1.21
N PRO A 9 -2.81 16.86 0.58
CA PRO A 9 -4.10 16.20 0.41
C PRO A 9 -4.04 15.09 -0.65
N GLY A 10 -4.72 13.98 -0.36
CA GLY A 10 -5.08 12.94 -1.33
C GLY A 10 -3.90 12.16 -1.90
N HIS A 11 -3.46 11.12 -1.20
CA HIS A 11 -2.52 10.14 -1.75
C HIS A 11 -3.16 9.51 -3.01
N PRO A 12 -2.65 9.73 -4.25
CA PRO A 12 -3.17 9.07 -5.45
C PRO A 12 -2.96 7.54 -5.43
N ALA A 13 -2.28 7.03 -4.38
CA ALA A 13 -2.00 5.62 -4.17
C ALA A 13 -3.21 4.80 -3.69
N GLN A 14 -4.30 5.41 -3.24
CA GLN A 14 -5.49 4.65 -2.79
C GLN A 14 -6.27 3.99 -3.94
N LEU A 15 -6.05 4.42 -5.19
CA LEU A 15 -6.84 3.95 -6.33
C LEU A 15 -6.22 2.78 -7.13
N LEU A 16 -5.04 2.30 -6.78
CA LEU A 16 -4.39 1.16 -7.46
C LEU A 16 -4.72 -0.19 -6.81
N LEU A 17 -6.02 -0.38 -6.56
CA LEU A 17 -6.55 -1.21 -5.49
C LEU A 17 -6.53 -2.73 -5.74
N HIS A 18 -6.18 -3.22 -6.93
CA HIS A 18 -6.40 -4.65 -7.24
C HIS A 18 -5.16 -5.45 -7.64
N ALA A 19 -4.07 -4.81 -8.05
CA ALA A 19 -2.92 -5.54 -8.58
C ALA A 19 -1.93 -6.00 -7.49
N THR A 20 -1.70 -5.21 -6.44
CA THR A 20 -0.51 -5.36 -5.57
C THR A 20 -0.76 -5.08 -4.09
N GLY A 21 -1.98 -4.69 -3.72
CA GLY A 21 -2.20 -3.84 -2.54
C GLY A 21 -2.73 -4.52 -1.28
N PRO A 22 -2.37 -4.00 -0.10
CA PRO A 22 -2.84 -4.42 1.23
C PRO A 22 -4.38 -4.49 1.36
N THR A 23 -4.87 -5.11 2.43
CA THR A 23 -6.29 -5.01 2.80
C THR A 23 -6.53 -3.72 3.55
N TYR A 24 -7.47 -2.90 3.07
CA TYR A 24 -7.89 -1.68 3.75
C TYR A 24 -9.22 -1.89 4.47
N THR A 25 -9.35 -1.33 5.67
CA THR A 25 -10.61 -1.29 6.42
C THR A 25 -10.98 0.14 6.75
N GLY A 26 -12.28 0.45 6.77
CA GLY A 26 -12.79 1.78 7.14
C GLY A 26 -12.72 2.10 8.64
N TRP A 27 -12.06 1.25 9.42
CA TRP A 27 -11.91 1.37 10.86
C TRP A 27 -10.46 1.10 11.25
N ASN A 28 -9.99 1.76 12.31
CA ASN A 28 -8.71 1.51 12.96
C ASN A 28 -8.89 1.50 14.47
N THR A 29 -8.19 0.62 15.17
CA THR A 29 -8.24 0.51 16.63
C THR A 29 -7.09 1.25 17.26
N ARG A 30 -7.34 1.93 18.38
CA ARG A 30 -6.29 2.66 19.10
C ARG A 30 -5.23 1.71 19.68
N ALA A 31 -3.99 2.19 19.68
CA ALA A 31 -2.87 1.48 20.25
C ALA A 31 -3.02 1.26 21.78
N PRO A 32 -2.34 0.25 22.36
CA PRO A 32 -2.24 0.11 23.80
C PRO A 32 -1.80 1.40 24.48
N GLY A 33 -2.38 1.73 25.64
CA GLY A 33 -2.10 2.98 26.37
C GLY A 33 -2.85 4.22 25.87
N GLN A 34 -3.60 4.14 24.76
CA GLN A 34 -4.37 5.26 24.19
C GLN A 34 -5.88 4.96 24.11
N GLY A 35 -6.41 4.18 25.06
CA GLY A 35 -7.79 3.68 25.02
C GLY A 35 -7.94 2.47 24.09
N HIS A 36 -7.16 1.43 24.38
CA HIS A 36 -7.09 0.19 23.61
C HIS A 36 -8.48 -0.40 23.30
N GLY A 37 -8.65 -0.88 22.07
CA GLY A 37 -9.90 -1.49 21.60
C GLY A 37 -10.99 -0.50 21.19
N ALA A 38 -10.87 0.79 21.55
CA ALA A 38 -11.73 1.82 20.98
C ALA A 38 -11.33 2.11 19.53
N LEU A 39 -12.31 2.54 18.73
CA LEU A 39 -12.03 3.05 17.40
C LEU A 39 -11.18 4.33 17.51
N HIS A 40 -10.13 4.36 16.71
CA HIS A 40 -9.49 5.59 16.32
C HIS A 40 -10.49 6.40 15.45
N GLU A 41 -10.19 7.65 15.16
CA GLU A 41 -11.07 8.55 14.41
C GLU A 41 -11.39 8.05 12.98
N PHE A 42 -11.71 8.94 12.03
CA PHE A 42 -12.00 8.57 10.63
C PHE A 42 -10.78 8.06 9.84
N SER A 43 -9.85 7.39 10.52
CA SER A 43 -8.64 6.78 10.00
C SER A 43 -8.90 5.30 9.76
N GLY A 44 -8.77 4.85 8.51
CA GLY A 44 -8.82 3.43 8.17
C GLY A 44 -7.55 2.66 8.56
N SER A 45 -7.61 1.34 8.59
CA SER A 45 -6.43 0.49 8.74
C SER A 45 -5.92 0.02 7.38
N THR A 46 -4.61 -0.19 7.29
CA THR A 46 -3.96 -0.82 6.14
C THR A 46 -3.21 -2.06 6.62
N PHE A 47 -3.62 -3.23 6.16
CA PHE A 47 -3.00 -4.51 6.50
C PHE A 47 -2.15 -5.00 5.32
N PRO A 48 -0.80 -4.84 5.37
CA PRO A 48 0.10 -5.36 4.34
C PRO A 48 -0.11 -6.85 4.11
N PHE A 49 0.10 -7.29 2.87
CA PHE A 49 0.32 -8.71 2.60
C PHE A 49 1.76 -9.04 3.00
N ALA A 50 1.99 -10.29 3.39
CA ALA A 50 3.32 -10.81 3.61
C ALA A 50 4.22 -10.53 2.40
N ALA A 51 5.42 -9.98 2.63
CA ALA A 51 6.38 -9.71 1.57
C ALA A 51 6.92 -11.00 0.96
N THR A 52 7.19 -12.00 1.80
CA THR A 52 7.72 -13.32 1.42
C THR A 52 6.77 -14.46 1.80
N GLU A 53 6.98 -15.66 1.23
CA GLU A 53 6.21 -16.85 1.63
C GLU A 53 6.56 -17.29 3.07
N ASP A 54 7.79 -17.08 3.53
CA ASP A 54 8.18 -17.39 4.92
C ASP A 54 7.44 -16.50 5.93
N GLU A 55 7.36 -15.20 5.66
CA GLU A 55 6.56 -14.27 6.46
C GLU A 55 5.09 -14.68 6.47
N ARG A 56 4.55 -15.11 5.31
CA ARG A 56 3.18 -15.61 5.22
C ARG A 56 2.96 -16.84 6.11
N LEU A 57 3.89 -17.79 6.09
CA LEU A 57 3.80 -19.01 6.89
C LEU A 57 3.92 -18.73 8.39
N ILE A 58 4.83 -17.83 8.80
CA ILE A 58 5.02 -17.44 10.20
C ILE A 58 3.79 -16.68 10.74
N THR A 59 3.22 -15.78 9.94
CA THR A 59 2.06 -14.97 10.34
C THR A 59 0.73 -15.69 10.17
N GLY A 60 0.70 -16.82 9.43
CA GLY A 60 -0.52 -17.56 9.12
C GLY A 60 -1.46 -16.82 8.16
N ASP A 61 -0.95 -15.86 7.37
CA ASP A 61 -1.77 -15.08 6.45
C ASP A 61 -2.28 -15.97 5.30
N PRO A 62 -3.61 -16.13 5.10
CA PRO A 62 -4.14 -16.95 4.02
C PRO A 62 -3.94 -16.33 2.63
N ARG A 63 -3.61 -15.03 2.54
CA ARG A 63 -3.43 -14.32 1.28
C ARG A 63 -2.06 -14.65 0.68
N PRO A 64 -1.95 -14.88 -0.66
CA PRO A 64 -0.65 -15.07 -1.31
C PRO A 64 0.29 -13.90 -1.05
N SER A 65 1.56 -14.20 -0.76
CA SER A 65 2.60 -13.19 -0.53
C SER A 65 2.78 -12.30 -1.76
N VAL A 66 3.35 -11.12 -1.54
CA VAL A 66 3.69 -10.19 -2.61
C VAL A 66 4.66 -10.84 -3.61
N GLN A 67 5.67 -11.57 -3.12
CA GLN A 67 6.62 -12.33 -3.93
C GLN A 67 5.97 -13.41 -4.80
N ARG A 68 4.87 -14.01 -4.34
CA ARG A 68 4.12 -15.00 -5.14
C ARG A 68 3.20 -14.36 -6.18
N ARG A 69 2.78 -13.11 -5.97
CA ARG A 69 1.83 -12.40 -6.85
C ARG A 69 2.50 -11.77 -8.07
N HIS A 70 3.72 -11.28 -7.93
CA HIS A 70 4.52 -10.85 -9.08
C HIS A 70 5.95 -11.34 -8.92
N ARG A 71 6.53 -11.77 -10.03
CA ARG A 71 7.85 -12.36 -10.11
C ARG A 71 8.95 -11.33 -9.86
N ASP A 72 8.77 -10.12 -10.38
CA ASP A 72 9.75 -9.04 -10.33
C ASP A 72 9.11 -7.65 -10.41
N ALA A 73 9.93 -6.62 -10.18
CA ALA A 73 9.47 -5.24 -10.09
C ALA A 73 8.92 -4.70 -11.41
N ALA A 74 9.35 -5.26 -12.55
CA ALA A 74 8.84 -4.87 -13.85
C ALA A 74 7.41 -5.39 -14.04
N GLU A 75 7.12 -6.64 -13.62
CA GLU A 75 5.77 -7.20 -13.68
C GLU A 75 4.78 -6.40 -12.81
N CYS A 76 5.18 -6.06 -11.58
CA CYS A 76 4.38 -5.21 -10.71
C CYS A 76 4.13 -3.82 -11.34
N THR A 77 5.18 -3.19 -11.85
CA THR A 77 5.10 -1.86 -12.45
C THR A 77 4.22 -1.86 -13.71
N ALA A 78 4.30 -2.91 -14.52
CA ALA A 78 3.45 -3.10 -15.69
C ALA A 78 1.98 -3.31 -15.30
N ALA A 79 1.70 -4.13 -14.29
CA ALA A 79 0.34 -4.32 -13.78
C ALA A 79 -0.26 -3.02 -13.23
N ILE A 80 0.55 -2.22 -12.52
CA ILE A 80 0.16 -0.89 -12.01
C ILE A 80 -0.10 0.08 -13.16
N ARG A 81 0.76 0.13 -14.18
CA ARG A 81 0.56 0.97 -15.37
C ARG A 81 -0.77 0.64 -16.05
N ALA A 82 -1.02 -0.63 -16.34
CA ALA A 82 -2.25 -1.06 -17.01
C ALA A 82 -3.51 -0.68 -16.21
N ALA A 83 -3.49 -0.86 -14.88
CA ALA A 83 -4.58 -0.46 -14.01
C ALA A 83 -4.76 1.07 -13.98
N ALA A 84 -3.68 1.84 -13.92
CA ALA A 84 -3.72 3.30 -13.93
C ALA A 84 -4.26 3.84 -15.26
N GLU A 85 -3.89 3.24 -16.39
CA GLU A 85 -4.39 3.59 -17.71
C GLU A 85 -5.89 3.29 -17.85
N ASP A 86 -6.39 2.15 -17.35
CA ASP A 86 -7.84 1.84 -17.30
C ASP A 86 -8.61 2.88 -16.48
N LEU A 87 -8.09 3.24 -15.30
CA LEU A 87 -8.71 4.26 -14.43
C LEU A 87 -8.71 5.64 -15.08
N ALA A 88 -7.64 5.99 -15.81
CA ALA A 88 -7.57 7.24 -16.55
C ALA A 88 -8.58 7.27 -17.71
N ALA A 89 -8.71 6.16 -18.46
CA ALA A 89 -9.72 6.02 -19.50
C ALA A 89 -11.14 6.16 -18.96
N ARG A 90 -11.39 5.61 -17.76
CA ARG A 90 -12.67 5.71 -17.05
C ARG A 90 -12.88 7.02 -16.28
N ARG A 91 -11.93 7.96 -16.37
CA ARG A 91 -11.96 9.27 -15.70
C ARG A 91 -11.96 9.21 -14.16
N PHE A 92 -11.50 8.10 -13.60
CA PHE A 92 -11.26 7.95 -12.16
C PHE A 92 -9.86 8.38 -11.75
N LEU A 93 -8.93 8.50 -12.70
CA LEU A 93 -7.57 9.00 -12.51
C LEU A 93 -7.24 10.08 -13.55
N LEU A 94 -6.42 11.08 -13.20
CA LEU A 94 -5.91 12.02 -14.21
C LEU A 94 -4.81 11.34 -15.03
N ALA A 95 -4.69 11.68 -16.32
CA ALA A 95 -3.67 11.09 -17.19
C ALA A 95 -2.24 11.34 -16.67
N GLU A 96 -2.00 12.52 -16.09
CA GLU A 96 -0.74 12.91 -15.45
C GLU A 96 -0.41 12.10 -14.18
N ASP A 97 -1.42 11.50 -13.53
CA ASP A 97 -1.24 10.66 -12.34
C ASP A 97 -0.74 9.25 -12.67
N VAL A 98 -0.84 8.81 -13.93
CA VAL A 98 -0.38 7.48 -14.36
C VAL A 98 1.12 7.33 -14.10
N GLU A 99 1.93 8.32 -14.49
CA GLU A 99 3.38 8.26 -14.26
C GLU A 99 3.74 8.37 -12.78
N ARG A 100 2.96 9.12 -11.97
CA ARG A 100 3.14 9.20 -10.51
C ARG A 100 2.88 7.84 -9.85
N ALA A 101 1.85 7.14 -10.31
CA ALA A 101 1.52 5.79 -9.86
C ALA A 101 2.64 4.79 -10.18
N VAL A 102 3.15 4.81 -11.42
CA VAL A 102 4.24 3.95 -11.88
C VAL A 102 5.54 4.24 -11.12
N ALA A 103 5.87 5.50 -10.88
CA ALA A 103 7.05 5.87 -10.09
C ALA A 103 6.97 5.34 -8.65
N THR A 104 5.77 5.37 -8.05
CA THR A 104 5.55 4.82 -6.71
C THR A 104 5.68 3.29 -6.69
N ALA A 105 5.26 2.62 -7.77
CA ALA A 105 5.41 1.18 -7.95
C ALA A 105 6.87 0.72 -7.99
N ALA A 106 7.79 1.55 -8.44
CA ALA A 106 9.21 1.18 -8.49
C ALA A 106 9.78 0.81 -7.09
N ASN A 107 9.16 1.29 -6.00
CA ASN A 107 9.54 0.95 -4.63
C ASN A 107 8.75 -0.24 -4.04
N TRP A 108 8.20 -1.11 -4.90
CA TRP A 108 7.18 -2.12 -4.58
C TRP A 108 7.53 -3.13 -3.49
N SER A 109 8.80 -3.51 -3.35
CA SER A 109 9.25 -4.49 -2.36
C SER A 109 10.19 -3.90 -1.30
N ALA A 110 10.23 -2.58 -1.15
CA ALA A 110 11.07 -1.98 -0.11
C ALA A 110 10.64 -2.50 1.27
N PRO A 111 11.59 -2.93 2.12
CA PRO A 111 11.29 -3.31 3.49
C PRO A 111 10.52 -2.19 4.18
N ARG A 112 9.26 -2.45 4.56
CA ARG A 112 8.42 -1.47 5.27
C ARG A 112 8.77 -1.36 6.75
N HIS A 113 9.52 -2.33 7.25
CA HIS A 113 9.93 -2.44 8.63
C HIS A 113 11.45 -2.61 8.66
N ARG A 114 12.17 -1.68 9.30
CA ARG A 114 13.51 -1.98 9.78
C ARG A 114 13.37 -2.75 11.07
N PHE A 115 13.67 -4.03 11.05
CA PHE A 115 13.85 -4.81 12.27
C PHE A 115 15.33 -4.64 12.68
N GLU A 116 15.58 -3.72 13.60
CA GLU A 116 16.83 -3.74 14.38
C GLU A 116 16.51 -4.53 15.66
N LEU A 117 16.95 -5.78 15.70
CA LEU A 117 16.94 -6.57 16.92
C LEU A 117 18.22 -6.26 17.71
N PRO A 118 18.14 -6.08 19.04
CA PRO A 118 19.30 -5.83 19.89
C PRO A 118 20.27 -7.02 19.94
#